data_AF-A0A671KL72-F1
#
_entry.id   AF-A0A671KL72-F1
#
_cell.length_a   1.000
_cell.length_b   1.000
_cell.length_c   1.000
_cell.angle_alpha   90.00
_cell.angle_beta   90.00
_cell.angle_gamma   90.00
#
_symmetry.space_group_name_H-M   'P 1'
#
loop_
_entity.id
_entity.type
_entity.pdbx_description
1 polymer ?
#
loop_
_entity_poly.entity_id
_entity_poly.type
_entity_poly.pdbx_seq_one_letter_code
_entity_poly.pdbx_strand_id
1 'polypeptide(L)'
;MKRQKMGNNEPSTEEVKVFSILAGKTNNCHKDFVTLLRNQIENLREVSTVDKSDIILVFCPIVSRAGTDIDAALNKSNYSTDSKLTVLVVLHHTFDREKVVPDSSRSVDRTDILTVDYLFYEDTGLLKCQKNSDSTNKVLKWLIEQGSERGVKICPRQSRLKPLFFIKYSIYDLIYVK
;
A
#
# COMPACT_ATOMS: atom_id res chain seq x y z
N MET A 1 15.83 -51.89 9.59
CA MET A 1 15.51 -50.51 10.06
C MET A 1 15.61 -49.54 8.89
N LYS A 2 14.48 -49.06 8.36
CA LYS A 2 14.47 -47.95 7.40
C LYS A 2 14.30 -46.66 8.20
N ARG A 3 15.29 -45.77 8.13
CA ARG A 3 15.24 -44.43 8.75
C ARG A 3 14.20 -43.58 8.03
N GLN A 4 13.21 -43.12 8.78
CA GLN A 4 12.27 -42.07 8.35
C GLN A 4 13.06 -40.78 8.11
N LYS A 5 12.84 -40.12 6.97
CA LYS A 5 13.24 -38.73 6.77
C LYS A 5 12.19 -37.86 7.46
N MET A 6 12.62 -37.15 8.49
CA MET A 6 11.89 -36.04 9.10
C MET A 6 11.63 -35.01 8.00
N GLY A 7 10.36 -34.74 7.68
CA GLY A 7 10.00 -33.61 6.84
C GLY A 7 10.39 -32.33 7.57
N ASN A 8 11.30 -31.56 6.98
CA ASN A 8 11.56 -30.20 7.42
C ASN A 8 10.32 -29.39 7.06
N ASN A 9 9.43 -29.17 8.03
CA ASN A 9 8.43 -28.12 7.93
C ASN A 9 9.16 -26.79 8.16
N GLU A 10 9.80 -26.27 7.11
CA GLU A 10 10.18 -24.86 7.10
C GLU A 10 8.90 -24.03 7.30
N PRO A 11 8.88 -23.04 8.20
CA PRO A 11 7.76 -22.14 8.29
C PRO A 11 7.68 -21.40 6.95
N SER A 12 6.63 -21.68 6.17
CA SER A 12 6.35 -20.89 4.98
C SER A 12 6.12 -19.46 5.43
N THR A 13 7.12 -18.60 5.25
CA THR A 13 6.96 -17.15 5.41
C THR A 13 5.86 -16.73 4.45
N GLU A 14 4.69 -16.38 4.97
CA GLU A 14 3.56 -15.92 4.18
C GLU A 14 4.00 -14.68 3.38
N GLU A 15 4.07 -14.81 2.05
CA GLU A 15 4.42 -13.72 1.14
C GLU A 15 3.23 -12.77 1.00
N VAL A 16 3.47 -11.46 1.01
CA VAL A 16 2.46 -10.44 0.69
C VAL A 16 2.61 -10.01 -0.77
N LYS A 17 1.63 -10.28 -1.62
CA LYS A 17 1.70 -10.08 -3.06
C LYS A 17 1.03 -8.78 -3.48
N VAL A 18 1.74 -7.96 -4.22
CA VAL A 18 1.28 -6.65 -4.72
C VAL A 18 1.15 -6.68 -6.24
N PHE A 19 0.05 -6.15 -6.76
CA PHE A 19 -0.11 -5.84 -8.19
C PHE A 19 -0.33 -4.34 -8.39
N SER A 20 0.28 -3.77 -9.43
CA SER A 20 0.19 -2.33 -9.73
C SER A 20 -0.60 -2.08 -11.01
N ILE A 21 -1.58 -1.17 -10.94
CA ILE A 21 -2.32 -0.65 -12.09
C ILE A 21 -1.88 0.80 -12.32
N LEU A 22 -1.43 1.10 -13.53
CA LEU A 22 -1.00 2.46 -13.89
C LEU A 22 -2.10 3.16 -14.69
N ALA A 23 -2.75 4.14 -14.10
CA ALA A 23 -3.80 4.96 -14.74
C ALA A 23 -3.24 6.20 -15.46
N GLY A 24 -1.97 6.17 -15.85
CA GLY A 24 -1.32 7.25 -16.58
C GLY A 24 0.19 7.10 -16.59
N LYS A 25 0.88 8.13 -17.05
CA LYS A 25 2.35 8.19 -17.00
C LYS A 25 2.77 8.54 -15.57
N THR A 26 3.50 7.64 -14.92
CA THR A 26 3.97 7.86 -13.54
C THR A 26 5.46 8.15 -13.47
N ASN A 27 6.20 8.19 -14.59
CA ASN A 27 7.65 8.41 -14.63
C ASN A 27 8.44 7.56 -13.59
N ASN A 28 8.17 6.25 -13.55
CA ASN A 28 8.72 5.29 -12.56
C ASN A 28 8.38 5.53 -11.08
N CYS A 29 7.61 6.55 -10.72
CA CYS A 29 7.18 6.84 -9.34
C CYS A 29 6.45 5.66 -8.67
N HIS A 30 5.74 4.83 -9.44
CA HIS A 30 5.14 3.58 -8.93
C HIS A 30 6.19 2.62 -8.35
N LYS A 31 7.38 2.54 -8.95
CA LYS A 31 8.48 1.68 -8.47
C LYS A 31 9.05 2.21 -7.16
N ASP A 32 9.15 3.53 -7.02
CA ASP A 32 9.57 4.17 -5.76
C ASP A 32 8.58 3.86 -4.64
N PHE A 33 7.28 3.93 -4.95
CA PHE A 33 6.23 3.59 -3.99
C PHE A 33 6.25 2.12 -3.57
N VAL A 34 6.38 1.19 -4.53
CA VAL A 34 6.50 -0.24 -4.20
C VAL A 34 7.77 -0.52 -3.39
N THR A 35 8.89 0.12 -3.74
CA THR A 35 10.15 0.01 -2.98
C THR A 35 9.98 0.57 -1.56
N LEU A 36 9.26 1.67 -1.42
CA LEU A 36 8.88 2.23 -0.13
C LEU A 36 8.07 1.20 0.69
N LEU A 37 7.07 0.55 0.11
CA LEU A 37 6.31 -0.49 0.81
C LEU A 37 7.17 -1.72 1.15
N ARG A 38 8.04 -2.19 0.25
CA ARG A 38 8.99 -3.28 0.53
C ARG A 38 9.88 -2.96 1.73
N ASN A 39 10.30 -1.71 1.87
CA ASN A 39 11.12 -1.30 3.01
C ASN A 39 10.36 -1.28 4.34
N GLN A 40 9.03 -1.26 4.30
CA GLN A 40 8.17 -1.17 5.48
C GLN A 40 7.46 -2.49 5.81
N ILE A 41 7.23 -3.37 4.83
CA ILE A 41 6.49 -4.62 4.97
C ILE A 41 7.42 -5.80 4.66
N GLU A 42 7.42 -6.80 5.54
CA GLU A 42 8.17 -8.04 5.35
C GLU A 42 7.60 -8.89 4.21
N ASN A 43 8.47 -9.60 3.49
CA ASN A 43 8.09 -10.55 2.43
C ASN A 43 7.14 -10.00 1.35
N LEU A 44 7.17 -8.67 1.12
CA LEU A 44 6.38 -8.04 0.06
C LEU A 44 6.99 -8.28 -1.32
N ARG A 45 6.21 -8.85 -2.23
CA ARG A 45 6.61 -9.21 -3.59
C ARG A 45 5.64 -8.68 -4.63
N GLU A 46 6.16 -8.28 -5.81
CA GLU A 46 5.31 -7.94 -6.94
C GLU A 46 4.89 -9.18 -7.73
N VAL A 47 3.63 -9.23 -8.14
CA VAL A 47 3.07 -10.25 -9.03
C VAL A 47 2.58 -9.63 -10.32
N SER A 48 2.38 -10.45 -11.36
CA SER A 48 2.04 -9.98 -12.71
C SER A 48 0.55 -9.90 -13.02
N THR A 49 -0.32 -10.35 -12.12
CA THR A 49 -1.77 -10.44 -12.35
C THR A 49 -2.55 -10.11 -11.10
N VAL A 50 -3.71 -9.47 -11.27
CA VAL A 50 -4.67 -9.17 -10.20
C VAL A 50 -5.02 -10.42 -9.40
N ASP A 51 -5.31 -11.56 -10.03
CA ASP A 51 -5.77 -12.77 -9.33
C ASP A 51 -4.77 -13.31 -8.30
N LYS A 52 -3.48 -13.06 -8.50
CA LYS A 52 -2.40 -13.54 -7.63
C LYS A 52 -2.03 -12.57 -6.51
N SER A 53 -2.58 -11.36 -6.50
CA SER A 53 -2.22 -10.34 -5.50
C SER A 53 -3.09 -10.40 -4.25
N ASP A 54 -2.54 -9.95 -3.13
CA ASP A 54 -3.29 -9.66 -1.90
C ASP A 54 -3.65 -8.16 -1.83
N ILE A 55 -2.74 -7.33 -2.36
CA ILE A 55 -2.86 -5.87 -2.41
C ILE A 55 -2.81 -5.41 -3.87
N ILE A 56 -3.68 -4.46 -4.22
CA ILE A 56 -3.69 -3.78 -5.51
C ILE A 56 -3.41 -2.30 -5.30
N LEU A 57 -2.42 -1.79 -6.02
CA LEU A 57 -2.04 -0.39 -6.03
C LEU A 57 -2.50 0.24 -7.34
N VAL A 58 -3.45 1.16 -7.26
CA VAL A 58 -3.91 1.94 -8.42
C VAL A 58 -3.20 3.28 -8.40
N PHE A 59 -2.29 3.52 -9.35
CA PHE A 59 -1.55 4.77 -9.46
C PHE A 59 -2.26 5.75 -10.39
N CYS A 60 -2.67 6.88 -9.84
CA CYS A 60 -3.44 7.92 -10.50
C CYS A 60 -2.65 9.24 -10.51
N PRO A 61 -1.81 9.50 -11.54
CA PRO A 61 -1.23 10.83 -11.74
C PRO A 61 -2.31 11.83 -12.13
N ILE A 62 -2.37 12.96 -11.41
CA ILE A 62 -3.27 14.06 -11.76
C ILE A 62 -2.65 14.84 -12.92
N VAL A 63 -3.33 14.80 -14.06
CA VAL A 63 -2.92 15.46 -15.31
C VAL A 63 -3.93 16.52 -15.71
N SER A 64 -5.21 16.30 -15.40
CA SER A 64 -6.30 17.21 -15.72
C SER A 64 -6.93 17.77 -14.44
N ARG A 65 -7.92 17.07 -13.89
CA ARG A 65 -8.64 17.39 -12.67
C ARG A 65 -8.75 16.13 -11.83
N ALA A 66 -8.55 16.28 -10.52
CA ALA A 66 -8.53 15.16 -9.58
C ALA A 66 -9.71 14.20 -9.76
N GLY A 67 -10.96 14.71 -9.74
CA GLY A 67 -12.14 13.86 -9.89
C GLY A 67 -12.16 13.07 -11.21
N THR A 68 -11.89 13.73 -12.34
CA THR A 68 -11.89 13.06 -13.66
C THR A 68 -10.80 12.00 -13.78
N ASP A 69 -9.59 12.31 -13.32
CA ASP A 69 -8.47 11.37 -13.38
C ASP A 69 -8.69 10.18 -12.42
N ILE A 70 -9.26 10.42 -11.24
CA ILE A 70 -9.64 9.40 -10.25
C ILE A 70 -10.72 8.48 -10.81
N ASP A 71 -11.79 9.03 -11.40
CA ASP A 71 -12.86 8.24 -12.02
C ASP A 71 -12.29 7.35 -13.13
N ALA A 72 -11.41 7.90 -13.97
CA ALA A 72 -10.76 7.13 -15.03
C ALA A 72 -9.86 6.01 -14.45
N ALA A 73 -9.13 6.28 -13.36
CA ALA A 73 -8.28 5.29 -12.70
C ALA A 73 -9.11 4.14 -12.10
N LEU A 74 -10.23 4.46 -11.44
CA LEU A 74 -11.12 3.47 -10.84
C LEU A 74 -11.89 2.65 -11.90
N ASN A 75 -12.29 3.26 -13.02
CA ASN A 75 -12.91 2.54 -14.14
C ASN A 75 -11.92 1.63 -14.88
N LYS A 76 -10.61 1.90 -14.80
CA LYS A 76 -9.58 1.03 -15.35
C LYS A 76 -9.39 -0.24 -14.52
N SER A 77 -9.69 -0.18 -13.22
CA SER A 77 -9.69 -1.32 -12.29
C SER A 77 -11.01 -2.10 -12.36
N ASN A 78 -11.28 -2.76 -13.49
CA ASN A 78 -12.44 -3.66 -13.62
C ASN A 78 -12.20 -5.02 -12.92
N TYR A 79 -12.00 -5.01 -11.61
CA TYR A 79 -11.88 -6.23 -10.80
C TYR A 79 -12.77 -6.14 -9.55
N SER A 80 -13.24 -7.28 -9.04
CA SER A 80 -13.98 -7.33 -7.77
C SER A 80 -13.01 -7.05 -6.62
N THR A 81 -13.33 -6.01 -5.85
CA THR A 81 -12.55 -5.55 -4.70
C THR A 81 -12.91 -6.26 -3.40
N ASP A 82 -13.95 -7.10 -3.43
CA ASP A 82 -14.51 -7.79 -2.26
C ASP A 82 -13.52 -8.72 -1.56
N SER A 83 -12.43 -9.09 -2.25
CA SER A 83 -11.37 -9.95 -1.69
C SER A 83 -9.99 -9.29 -1.57
N LYS A 84 -9.77 -8.10 -2.16
CA LYS A 84 -8.42 -7.55 -2.36
C LYS A 84 -8.26 -6.19 -1.70
N LEU A 85 -7.20 -6.01 -0.92
CA LEU A 85 -6.86 -4.71 -0.35
C LEU A 85 -6.50 -3.75 -1.49
N THR A 86 -7.29 -2.71 -1.70
CA THR A 86 -7.05 -1.74 -2.78
C THR A 86 -6.61 -0.39 -2.22
N VAL A 87 -5.47 0.11 -2.71
CA VAL A 87 -4.97 1.45 -2.40
C VAL A 87 -4.91 2.28 -3.67
N LEU A 88 -5.69 3.36 -3.73
CA LEU A 88 -5.59 4.40 -4.75
C LEU A 88 -4.51 5.42 -4.33
N VAL A 89 -3.41 5.43 -5.08
CA VAL A 89 -2.27 6.33 -4.89
C VAL A 89 -2.41 7.48 -5.89
N VAL A 90 -2.91 8.62 -5.40
CA VAL A 90 -3.07 9.84 -6.20
C VAL A 90 -1.76 10.62 -6.20
N LEU A 91 -1.17 10.82 -7.38
CA LEU A 91 0.13 11.46 -7.57
C LEU A 91 -0.06 12.90 -8.07
N HIS A 92 0.29 13.87 -7.23
CA HIS A 92 0.25 15.30 -7.53
C HIS A 92 1.63 15.76 -7.98
N HIS A 93 1.73 16.22 -9.23
CA HIS A 93 2.98 16.71 -9.78
C HIS A 93 3.32 18.10 -9.24
N THR A 94 4.42 18.23 -8.49
CA THR A 94 4.88 19.48 -7.90
C THR A 94 6.33 19.38 -7.45
N PHE A 95 7.09 20.48 -7.52
CA PHE A 95 8.41 20.58 -6.88
C PHE A 95 8.31 21.12 -5.43
N ASP A 96 7.20 21.77 -5.08
CA ASP A 96 6.94 22.32 -3.75
C ASP A 96 6.58 21.19 -2.77
N ARG A 97 7.42 21.02 -1.75
CA ARG A 97 7.29 19.98 -0.71
C ARG A 97 6.19 20.29 0.31
N GLU A 98 5.80 21.55 0.43
CA GLU A 98 4.78 22.04 1.35
C GLU A 98 3.44 22.30 0.64
N LYS A 99 3.34 21.88 -0.64
CA LYS A 99 2.13 22.02 -1.44
C LYS A 99 0.93 21.39 -0.75
N VAL A 100 -0.02 22.23 -0.37
CA VAL A 100 -1.34 21.78 0.08
C VAL A 100 -2.13 21.32 -1.15
N VAL A 101 -2.61 20.09 -1.10
CA VAL A 101 -3.52 19.53 -2.11
C VAL A 101 -4.84 19.12 -1.45
N PRO A 102 -5.97 19.22 -2.16
CA PRO A 102 -7.25 18.72 -1.67
C PRO A 102 -7.16 17.24 -1.29
N ASP A 103 -8.00 16.82 -0.34
CA ASP A 103 -8.16 15.41 0.03
C ASP A 103 -8.90 14.67 -1.08
N SER A 104 -8.16 13.82 -1.82
CA SER A 104 -8.71 13.09 -2.97
C SER A 104 -9.73 12.02 -2.58
N SER A 105 -9.78 11.60 -1.32
CA SER A 105 -10.79 10.63 -0.86
C SER A 105 -12.22 11.16 -1.01
N ARG A 106 -12.39 12.49 -1.07
CA ARG A 106 -13.68 13.15 -1.34
C ARG A 106 -14.22 12.93 -2.75
N SER A 107 -13.38 12.42 -3.66
CA SER A 107 -13.78 12.06 -5.03
C SER A 107 -14.01 10.56 -5.19
N VAL A 108 -14.08 9.80 -4.09
CA VAL A 108 -14.23 8.34 -4.10
C VAL A 108 -15.38 7.94 -3.18
N ASP A 109 -16.50 7.53 -3.76
CA ASP A 109 -17.71 7.09 -3.02
C ASP A 109 -17.65 5.63 -2.55
N ARG A 110 -16.44 5.11 -2.34
CA ARG A 110 -16.18 3.71 -1.99
C ARG A 110 -15.38 3.59 -0.70
N THR A 111 -15.89 2.79 0.23
CA THR A 111 -15.28 2.58 1.56
C THR A 111 -14.23 1.47 1.58
N ASP A 112 -14.22 0.61 0.57
CA ASP A 112 -13.33 -0.55 0.46
C ASP A 112 -12.01 -0.25 -0.27
N ILE A 113 -11.81 1.01 -0.69
CA ILE A 113 -10.57 1.54 -1.28
C ILE A 113 -9.96 2.57 -0.33
N LEU A 114 -8.69 2.38 0.02
CA LEU A 114 -7.92 3.43 0.66
C LEU A 114 -7.44 4.44 -0.38
N THR A 115 -7.84 5.70 -0.23
CA THR A 115 -7.29 6.80 -1.04
C THR A 115 -6.23 7.58 -0.28
N VAL A 116 -5.07 7.79 -0.93
CA VAL A 116 -3.94 8.56 -0.38
C VAL A 116 -3.34 9.49 -1.43
N ASP A 117 -2.96 10.68 -0.97
CA ASP A 117 -2.31 11.71 -1.79
C ASP A 117 -0.80 11.73 -1.59
N TYR A 118 -0.06 11.73 -2.69
CA TYR A 118 1.39 11.84 -2.71
C TYR A 118 1.84 12.97 -3.62
N LEU A 119 2.88 13.68 -3.22
CA LEU A 119 3.58 14.66 -4.03
C LEU A 119 4.76 13.99 -4.75
N PHE A 120 4.90 14.23 -6.04
CA PHE A 120 6.04 13.74 -6.82
C PHE A 120 6.52 14.80 -7.81
N TYR A 121 7.76 14.65 -8.26
CA TYR A 121 8.37 15.47 -9.29
C TYR A 121 9.17 14.59 -10.24
N GLU A 122 9.15 14.87 -11.54
CA GLU A 122 9.65 13.96 -12.57
C GLU A 122 11.11 13.53 -12.35
N ASP A 123 11.97 14.46 -11.92
CA ASP A 123 13.40 14.19 -11.74
C ASP A 123 13.74 13.50 -10.42
N THR A 124 12.90 13.67 -9.39
CA THR A 124 13.20 13.21 -8.02
C THR A 124 12.32 12.07 -7.55
N GLY A 125 11.27 11.73 -8.30
CA GLY A 125 10.26 10.77 -7.89
C GLY A 125 9.41 11.27 -6.72
N LEU A 126 9.09 10.38 -5.78
CA LEU A 126 8.33 10.74 -4.58
C LEU A 126 9.09 11.74 -3.71
N LEU A 127 8.45 12.87 -3.40
CA LEU A 127 9.07 13.89 -2.55
C LEU A 127 9.27 13.39 -1.12
N LYS A 128 10.42 13.73 -0.52
CA LYS A 128 10.64 13.61 0.92
C LYS A 128 9.98 14.80 1.62
N CYS A 129 8.75 14.62 2.07
CA CYS A 129 7.99 15.64 2.80
C CYS A 129 7.07 15.02 3.86
N GLN A 130 6.52 15.87 4.73
CA GLN A 130 5.63 15.45 5.82
C GLN A 130 4.36 14.79 5.27
N LYS A 131 3.74 15.37 4.23
CA LYS A 131 2.54 14.79 3.58
C LYS A 131 2.76 13.35 3.12
N ASN A 132 3.84 13.08 2.38
CA ASN A 132 4.13 11.73 1.89
C ASN A 132 4.45 10.75 3.03
N SER A 133 5.07 11.24 4.10
CA SER A 133 5.35 10.45 5.30
C SER A 133 4.05 10.06 6.02
N ASP A 134 3.12 11.00 6.16
CA ASP A 134 1.81 10.77 6.79
C ASP A 134 0.93 9.85 5.94
N SER A 135 0.90 10.05 4.62
CA SER A 135 0.26 9.13 3.69
C SER A 135 0.84 7.72 3.80
N THR A 136 2.16 7.58 3.95
CA THR A 136 2.79 6.26 4.13
C THR A 136 2.33 5.59 5.42
N ASN A 137 2.30 6.34 6.54
CA ASN A 137 1.80 5.83 7.81
C ASN A 137 0.33 5.40 7.71
N LYS A 138 -0.50 6.18 6.99
CA LYS A 138 -1.91 5.86 6.73
C LYS A 138 -2.05 4.56 5.94
N VAL A 139 -1.25 4.37 4.87
CA VAL A 139 -1.23 3.13 4.08
C VAL A 139 -0.86 1.94 4.95
N LEU A 140 0.25 2.01 5.69
CA LEU A 140 0.70 0.88 6.52
C LEU A 140 -0.33 0.51 7.57
N LYS A 141 -0.86 1.49 8.30
CA LYS A 141 -1.88 1.26 9.32
C LYS A 141 -3.11 0.56 8.74
N TRP A 142 -3.66 1.12 7.66
CA TRP A 142 -4.86 0.59 7.02
C TRP A 142 -4.64 -0.81 6.46
N LEU A 143 -3.50 -1.06 5.82
CA LEU A 143 -3.15 -2.38 5.29
C LEU A 143 -3.12 -3.43 6.40
N ILE A 144 -2.54 -3.13 7.56
CA ILE A 144 -2.47 -4.10 8.65
C ILE A 144 -3.85 -4.35 9.26
N GLU A 145 -4.61 -3.28 9.52
CA GLU A 145 -5.96 -3.36 10.07
C GLU A 145 -6.87 -4.18 9.13
N GLN A 146 -6.98 -3.78 7.86
CA GLN A 146 -7.87 -4.42 6.90
C GLN A 146 -7.34 -5.75 6.36
N GLY A 147 -6.03 -5.95 6.34
CA GLY A 147 -5.43 -7.22 5.96
C GLY A 147 -5.80 -8.31 6.93
N SER A 148 -5.76 -8.04 8.24
CA SER A 148 -6.18 -9.02 9.25
C SER A 148 -7.64 -9.45 9.10
N GLU A 149 -8.54 -8.50 8.79
CA GLU A 149 -9.96 -8.78 8.51
C GLU A 149 -10.17 -9.66 7.26
N ARG A 150 -9.26 -9.59 6.29
CA ARG A 150 -9.34 -10.32 5.02
C ARG A 150 -8.42 -11.55 4.93
N GLY A 151 -7.81 -11.95 6.05
CA GLY A 151 -6.91 -13.11 6.12
C GLY A 151 -5.53 -12.89 5.48
N VAL A 152 -5.12 -11.63 5.27
CA VAL A 152 -3.80 -11.25 4.76
C VAL A 152 -2.95 -10.72 5.91
N LYS A 153 -1.96 -11.50 6.36
CA LYS A 153 -1.05 -11.10 7.43
C LYS A 153 0.00 -10.11 6.91
N ILE A 154 -0.07 -8.86 7.35
CA ILE A 154 0.91 -7.82 6.99
C ILE A 154 1.81 -7.55 8.19
N CYS A 155 3.07 -7.94 8.09
CA CYS A 155 4.09 -7.75 9.12
C CYS A 155 4.94 -6.50 8.81
N PRO A 156 4.93 -5.47 9.67
CA PRO A 156 5.82 -4.33 9.53
C PRO A 156 7.27 -4.71 9.85
N ARG A 157 8.24 -4.17 9.10
CA ARG A 157 9.66 -4.26 9.45
C ARG A 157 9.93 -3.45 10.73
N GLN A 158 10.32 -4.15 11.80
CA GLN A 158 10.51 -3.61 13.16
C GLN A 158 11.50 -2.43 13.26
N SER A 159 12.42 -2.25 12.31
CA SER A 159 13.49 -1.26 12.39
C SER A 159 13.10 0.19 12.01
N ARG A 160 11.84 0.47 11.63
CA ARG A 160 11.44 1.81 11.13
C ARG A 160 10.09 2.36 11.61
N LEU A 161 9.45 1.73 12.59
CA LEU A 161 8.23 2.25 13.19
C LEU A 161 8.55 3.46 14.10
N LYS A 162 7.87 4.60 13.90
CA LYS A 162 7.92 5.71 14.87
C LYS A 162 7.32 5.24 16.21
N PRO A 163 7.79 5.74 17.37
CA PRO A 163 7.41 5.23 18.70
C PRO A 163 5.89 5.13 18.95
N LEU A 164 5.08 6.02 18.36
CA LEU A 164 3.62 5.98 18.50
C LEU A 164 2.97 4.71 17.92
N PHE A 165 3.58 4.07 16.93
CA PHE A 165 3.08 2.78 16.41
C PHE A 165 3.30 1.65 17.42
N PHE A 166 4.44 1.64 18.12
CA PHE A 166 4.79 0.59 19.06
C PHE A 166 3.82 0.52 20.25
N ILE A 167 3.37 1.68 20.75
CA ILE A 167 2.46 1.74 21.91
C ILE A 167 1.08 1.17 21.56
N LYS A 168 0.56 1.41 20.35
CA LYS A 168 -0.70 0.78 19.95
C LYS A 168 -0.53 -0.72 19.70
N TYR A 169 0.47 -1.12 18.91
CA TYR A 169 0.68 -2.53 18.55
C TYR A 169 1.02 -3.43 19.74
N SER A 170 1.88 -2.97 20.66
CA SER A 170 2.21 -3.74 21.87
C SER A 170 1.02 -3.90 22.81
N ILE A 171 0.03 -3.01 22.77
CA ILE A 171 -1.20 -3.15 23.56
C ILE A 171 -2.15 -4.15 22.89
N TYR A 172 -2.28 -4.15 21.55
CA TYR A 172 -3.12 -5.14 20.85
C TYR A 172 -2.59 -6.58 20.99
N ASP A 173 -1.26 -6.79 20.97
CA ASP A 173 -0.66 -8.10 21.26
C ASP A 173 -0.80 -8.52 22.74
N LEU A 174 -0.94 -7.56 23.68
CA LEU A 174 -1.18 -7.85 25.10
C LEU A 174 -2.65 -8.15 25.43
N ILE A 175 -3.60 -7.68 24.60
CA ILE A 175 -5.04 -7.86 24.85
C ILE A 175 -5.56 -9.16 24.23
N TYR A 176 -4.92 -9.72 23.20
CA TYR A 176 -5.36 -10.95 22.53
C TYR A 176 -4.63 -12.25 22.96
N VAL A 177 -3.91 -12.20 24.09
CA VAL A 177 -3.41 -13.41 24.77
C VAL A 177 -4.11 -13.56 26.12
N LYS A 178 -5.40 -13.92 26.09
CA LYS A 178 -6.06 -14.77 27.10
C LYS A 178 -7.48 -15.16 26.69
#